data_AF-A0A843HBU3-F1
#
_entry.id   AF-A0A843HBU3-F1
#
_cell.length_a   1.000
_cell.length_b   1.000
_cell.length_c   1.000
_cell.angle_alpha   90.00
_cell.angle_beta   90.00
_cell.angle_gamma   90.00
#
_symmetry.space_group_name_H-M   'P 1'
#
loop_
_entity.id
_entity.type
_entity.pdbx_description
1 polymer ?
#
loop_
_entity_poly.entity_id
_entity_poly.type
_entity_poly.pdbx_seq_one_letter_code
_entity_poly.pdbx_strand_id
1 'polypeptide(L)' 'MAINKEKNVNIQITFPKEDADQLDRLIVAYSNNKIKTTRSEVLLVAFRDYLRKLVMIGQSMEKKKANKKVEEPQGDKKDA' A
#
# COMPACT_ATOMS: atom_id res chain seq x y z
N MET A 1 16.41 22.74 19.94
CA MET A 1 16.64 21.97 18.69
C MET A 1 15.83 20.69 18.77
N ALA A 2 14.81 20.53 17.91
CA ALA A 2 14.13 19.24 17.78
C ALA A 2 15.04 18.31 16.98
N ILE A 3 15.75 17.42 17.67
CA ILE A 3 16.47 16.33 17.01
C ILE A 3 15.38 15.36 16.54
N ASN A 4 15.03 15.44 15.26
CA ASN A 4 14.25 14.39 14.60
C ASN A 4 15.10 13.11 14.64
N LYS A 5 14.96 12.30 15.69
CA LYS A 5 15.55 10.96 15.75
C LYS A 5 14.74 10.07 14.82
N GLU A 6 15.04 10.13 13.53
CA GLU A 6 14.56 9.12 12.61
C GLU A 6 15.10 7.76 13.07
N LYS A 7 14.19 6.90 13.56
CA LYS A 7 14.52 5.51 13.86
C LYS A 7 14.53 4.75 12.54
N ASN A 8 15.73 4.53 12.01
CA ASN A 8 15.92 3.58 10.91
C ASN A 8 15.75 2.16 11.44
N VAL A 9 14.80 1.43 10.87
CA VAL A 9 14.57 0.01 11.18
C VAL A 9 15.17 -0.82 10.06
N ASN A 10 15.98 -1.81 10.41
CA ASN A 10 16.50 -2.78 9.46
C ASN A 10 15.59 -4.03 9.48
N ILE A 11 15.13 -4.46 8.31
CA ILE A 11 14.22 -5.60 8.15
C ILE A 11 14.91 -6.60 7.23
N GLN A 12 15.07 -7.83 7.70
CA GLN A 12 15.52 -8.93 6.86
C GLN A 12 14.31 -9.62 6.23
N ILE A 13 14.33 -9.78 4.91
CA ILE A 13 13.26 -10.42 4.15
C ILE A 13 13.88 -11.55 3.35
N THR A 14 13.25 -12.72 3.37
CA THR A 14 13.63 -13.88 2.58
C THR A 14 12.57 -14.11 1.51
N PHE A 15 13.02 -14.24 0.26
CA PHE A 15 12.19 -14.59 -0.89
C PHE A 15 12.96 -15.56 -1.80
N PRO A 16 12.26 -16.29 -2.70
CA PRO A 16 12.89 -17.15 -3.69
C PRO A 16 13.99 -16.43 -4.47
N LYS A 17 15.04 -17.17 -4.84
CA LYS A 17 16.19 -16.62 -5.57
C LYS A 17 15.77 -15.93 -6.88
N GLU A 18 14.79 -16.50 -7.59
CA GLU A 18 14.30 -15.93 -8.84
C GLU A 18 13.75 -14.51 -8.66
N ASP A 19 12.99 -14.26 -7.59
CA ASP A 19 12.44 -12.94 -7.27
C ASP A 19 13.56 -11.95 -6.89
N ALA A 20 14.61 -12.44 -6.22
CA ALA A 20 15.80 -11.64 -5.93
C ALA A 20 16.53 -11.21 -7.20
N ASP A 21 16.72 -12.14 -8.11
CA ASP A 21 17.37 -11.89 -9.39
C ASP A 21 16.53 -10.93 -10.26
N GLN A 22 15.19 -11.00 -10.17
CA GLN A 22 14.30 -10.02 -10.82
C GLN A 22 14.45 -8.61 -10.25
N LEU A 23 14.49 -8.48 -8.91
CA LEU A 23 14.72 -7.20 -8.24
C LEU A 23 16.08 -6.60 -8.67
N ASP A 24 17.12 -7.42 -8.76
CA ASP A 24 18.43 -6.97 -9.21
C ASP A 24 18.44 -6.47 -10.64
N ARG A 25 17.77 -7.18 -11.56
CA ARG A 25 17.60 -6.72 -12.94
C ARG A 25 16.89 -5.37 -13.01
N LEU A 26 15.89 -5.15 -12.15
CA LEU A 26 15.19 -3.87 -12.05
C LEU A 26 16.14 -2.74 -11.58
N ILE A 27 16.96 -3.00 -10.56
CA ILE A 27 17.97 -2.03 -10.06
C ILE A 27 18.99 -1.68 -11.15
N VAL A 28 19.48 -2.67 -11.89
CA VAL A 28 20.40 -2.46 -13.02
C VAL A 28 19.72 -1.61 -14.11
N ALA A 29 18.46 -1.90 -14.44
CA ALA A 29 17.70 -1.11 -15.41
C ALA A 29 17.53 0.36 -14.96
N TYR A 30 17.27 0.61 -13.67
CA TYR A 30 17.24 1.98 -13.13
C TYR A 30 18.59 2.68 -13.27
N SER A 31 19.68 1.98 -12.92
CA SER A 31 21.03 2.53 -13.06
C SER A 31 21.37 2.89 -14.51
N ASN A 32 20.96 2.06 -15.48
CA ASN A 32 21.14 2.35 -16.92
C ASN A 32 20.39 3.60 -17.36
N ASN A 33 19.26 3.91 -16.70
CA ASN A 33 18.51 5.14 -16.89
C ASN A 33 19.02 6.31 -16.03
N LYS A 34 20.23 6.21 -15.46
CA LYS A 34 20.87 7.21 -14.58
C LYS A 34 20.07 7.49 -13.29
N ILE A 35 19.19 6.58 -12.89
CA ILE A 35 18.46 6.65 -11.62
C ILE A 35 19.27 5.87 -10.59
N LYS A 36 19.91 6.59 -9.66
CA LYS A 36 20.60 5.97 -8.52
C LYS A 36 19.56 5.48 -7.52
N THR A 37 19.47 4.17 -7.33
CA THR A 37 18.58 3.56 -6.34
C THR A 37 19.17 2.26 -5.79
N THR A 38 18.70 1.85 -4.62
CA THR A 38 19.09 0.62 -3.92
C THR A 38 17.91 -0.35 -3.82
N ARG A 39 18.19 -1.63 -3.55
CA ARG A 39 17.16 -2.65 -3.27
C ARG A 39 16.19 -2.17 -2.18
N SER A 40 16.72 -1.61 -1.09
CA SER A 40 15.93 -1.14 0.04
C SER A 40 15.01 0.01 -0.35
N GLU A 41 15.48 0.98 -1.14
CA GLU A 41 14.63 2.09 -1.58
C GLU A 41 13.48 1.62 -2.48
N VAL A 42 13.76 0.72 -3.43
CA VAL A 42 12.73 0.15 -4.29
C VAL A 42 11.68 -0.61 -3.47
N LEU A 43 12.13 -1.44 -2.53
CA LEU A 43 11.24 -2.18 -1.64
C LEU A 43 10.43 -1.25 -0.72
N LEU A 44 11.04 -0.18 -0.20
CA LEU A 44 10.34 0.81 0.62
C LEU A 44 9.25 1.53 -0.17
N VAL A 45 9.50 1.91 -1.42
CA VAL A 45 8.50 2.52 -2.30
C VAL A 45 7.35 1.55 -2.56
N ALA A 46 7.67 0.32 -2.96
CA ALA A 46 6.67 -0.72 -3.20
C ALA A 46 5.81 -1.00 -1.95
N PHE A 47 6.45 -1.09 -0.77
CA PHE A 47 5.77 -1.31 0.50
C PHE A 47 4.85 -0.14 0.86
N ARG A 48 5.33 1.10 0.70
CA ARG A 48 4.51 2.31 0.93
C ARG A 48 3.28 2.36 0.03
N ASP A 49 3.45 2.05 -1.26
CA ASP A 49 2.34 2.04 -2.21
C ASP A 49 1.35 0.93 -1.91
N TYR A 50 1.81 -0.24 -1.49
CA TYR A 50 0.96 -1.33 -1.04
C TYR A 50 0.14 -0.93 0.19
N LEU A 51 0.79 -0.36 1.23
CA LEU A 51 0.09 0.13 2.41
C LEU A 51 -0.96 1.20 2.09
N ARG A 52 -0.63 2.14 1.19
CA ARG A 52 -1.59 3.17 0.75
C ARG A 52 -2.81 2.54 0.08
N LYS A 53 -2.63 1.54 -0.79
CA LYS A 53 -3.74 0.80 -1.41
C LYS A 53 -4.62 0.12 -0.36
N LEU A 54 -4.02 -0.53 0.64
CA LEU A 54 -4.76 -1.16 1.73
C LEU A 54 -5.59 -0.14 2.52
N VAL A 55 -5.03 1.02 2.84
CA VAL A 55 -5.76 2.10 3.52
C VAL A 55 -6.95 2.59 2.68
N MET A 56 -6.76 2.78 1.37
CA MET A 56 -7.85 3.20 0.48
C MET A 56 -8.98 2.16 0.40
N ILE A 57 -8.63 0.87 0.40
CA ILE A 57 -9.61 -0.23 0.45
C ILE A 57 -10.38 -0.17 1.78
N GLY A 58 -9.68 -0.02 2.91
CA GLY A 58 -10.27 0.14 4.24
C GLY A 58 -11.29 1.29 4.30
N GLN A 59 -10.88 2.48 3.88
CA GLN A 59 -11.75 3.67 3.84
C GLN A 59 -12.96 3.48 2.92
N SER A 60 -12.78 2.78 1.79
CA SER A 60 -13.88 2.47 0.86
C SER A 60 -14.89 1.50 1.48
N MET A 61 -14.44 0.55 2.30
CA MET A 61 -15.33 -0.36 3.04
C MET A 61 -16.08 0.34 4.17
N GLU A 62 -15.44 1.26 4.90
CA GLU A 62 -16.10 2.08 5.92
C GLU A 62 -17.18 2.99 5.32
N LYS A 63 -16.90 3.64 4.18
CA LYS A 63 -17.90 4.44 3.44
C LYS A 63 -19.08 3.59 2.98
N LYS A 64 -18.86 2.36 2.49
CA LYS A 64 -19.95 1.43 2.12
C LYS A 64 -20.80 1.03 3.33
N LYS A 65 -20.20 0.81 4.51
CA LYS A 65 -20.96 0.53 5.74
C LYS A 65 -21.78 1.74 6.21
N ALA A 66 -21.25 2.95 6.04
CA ALA A 66 -21.99 4.18 6.35
C ALA A 66 -23.17 4.41 5.38
N ASN A 67 -22.99 4.12 4.09
CA ASN A 67 -24.04 4.31 3.08
C ASN A 67 -25.17 3.26 3.17
N LYS A 68 -24.91 2.07 3.73
CA LYS A 68 -25.93 1.02 3.91
C LYS A 68 -26.93 1.30 5.04
N LYS A 69 -26.70 2.32 5.89
CA LYS A 69 -27.65 2.72 6.95
C LYS A 69 -28.75 3.69 6.48
N VAL A 70 -28.75 4.13 5.21
CA VAL A 70 -29.70 5.14 4.71
C VAL A 70 -30.79 4.53 3.82
N GLU A 71 -30.62 3.31 3.31
CA GLU A 71 -31.67 2.56 2.59
C GLU A 71 -32.31 1.51 3.52
N GLU A 72 -33.13 1.94 4.48
CA GLU A 72 -34.21 1.09 4.97
C GLU A 72 -35.42 1.26 4.03
N PRO A 73 -36.08 0.15 3.61
CA PRO A 73 -37.24 0.22 2.75
C PRO A 73 -38.41 0.84 3.53
N GLN A 74 -38.85 2.03 3.13
CA GLN A 74 -40.17 2.52 3.52
C GLN A 74 -41.21 1.60 2.90
N GLY A 75 -41.73 0.69 3.72
CA GLY A 75 -42.81 -0.20 3.37
C GLY A 75 -44.03 0.59 2.91
N ASP A 76 -44.51 0.26 1.71
CA ASP A 76 -45.78 0.71 1.18
C ASP A 76 -46.89 0.08 2.03
N LYS A 77 -47.31 0.80 3.07
CA LYS A 77 -48.63 0.60 3.67
C LYS A 77 -49.64 1.24 2.73
N LYS A 78 -50.41 0.41 2.02
CA LYS A 78 -51.77 0.77 1.62
C LYS A 78 -52.73 -0.37 1.91
N ASP A 79 -53.40 -0.15 3.02
CA ASP A 79 -54.79 -0.42 3.38
C ASP A 79 -55.66 -1.29 2.44
N ALA A 80 -56.36 -2.22 3.11
CA ALA A 80 -57.78 -2.58 2.99
C ALA A 80 -58.46 -2.62 1.61
#